data_AF-A0ABD6Z2V5-F1
#
_entry.id   AF-A0ABD6Z2V5-F1
#
_cell.length_a   1.000
_cell.length_b   1.000
_cell.length_c   1.000
_cell.angle_alpha   90.00
_cell.angle_beta   90.00
_cell.angle_gamma   90.00
#
_symmetry.space_group_name_H-M   'P 1'
#
loop_
_entity.id
_entity.type
_entity.pdbx_description
1 polymer ?
#
loop_
_entity_poly.entity_id
_entity_poly.type
_entity_poly.pdbx_seq_one_letter_code
_entity_poly.pdbx_strand_id
1 'polypeptide(L)'
;MNSKKLTAEELTEKQEKVKAWLHILDKIYGVKMNVFSKAIGIHNQNLHNFRKGKRGLTEEKTILLEKVIVLKYGRLLMLEDREYESISK
;
A
#
# COMPACT_ATOMS: atom_id res chain seq x y z
N MET A 1 -17.26 -4.60 -11.42
CA MET A 1 -16.85 -5.74 -10.57
C MET A 1 -17.43 -5.51 -9.19
N ASN A 2 -18.23 -6.44 -8.67
CA ASN A 2 -18.62 -6.41 -7.26
C ASN A 2 -17.36 -6.74 -6.44
N SER A 3 -16.63 -5.73 -6.01
CA SER A 3 -15.54 -5.90 -5.04
C SER A 3 -16.18 -6.40 -3.75
N LYS A 4 -15.98 -7.68 -3.43
CA LYS A 4 -16.35 -8.23 -2.12
C LYS A 4 -15.63 -7.39 -1.07
N LYS A 5 -16.39 -6.82 -0.13
CA LYS A 5 -15.83 -6.06 0.99
C LYS A 5 -14.91 -6.97 1.79
N LEU A 6 -13.70 -6.49 2.09
CA LEU A 6 -12.75 -7.24 2.92
C LEU A 6 -13.32 -7.46 4.32
N THR A 7 -13.02 -8.61 4.91
CA THR A 7 -13.19 -8.81 6.35
C THR A 7 -12.21 -7.91 7.11
N ALA A 8 -12.44 -7.71 8.41
CA ALA A 8 -11.53 -6.93 9.24
C ALA A 8 -10.11 -7.55 9.31
N GLU A 9 -10.04 -8.89 9.29
CA GLU A 9 -8.78 -9.65 9.30
C GLU A 9 -8.04 -9.48 7.97
N GLU A 10 -8.72 -9.69 6.84
CA GLU A 10 -8.14 -9.49 5.49
C GLU A 10 -7.65 -8.05 5.30
N LEU A 11 -8.40 -7.06 5.81
CA LEU A 11 -7.99 -5.66 5.76
C LEU A 11 -6.74 -5.41 6.61
N THR A 12 -6.66 -6.02 7.80
CA THR A 12 -5.51 -5.88 8.70
C THR A 12 -4.27 -6.49 8.08
N GLU A 13 -4.35 -7.72 7.56
CA GLU A 13 -3.25 -8.40 6.86
C GLU A 13 -2.74 -7.57 5.68
N LYS A 14 -3.66 -7.06 4.86
CA LYS A 14 -3.30 -6.21 3.73
C LYS A 14 -2.64 -4.90 4.18
N GLN A 15 -3.11 -4.29 5.28
CA GLN A 15 -2.48 -3.10 5.84
C GLN A 15 -1.07 -3.38 6.36
N GLU A 16 -0.83 -4.49 7.07
CA GLU A 16 0.51 -4.86 7.53
C GLU A 16 1.46 -5.13 6.36
N LYS A 17 0.99 -5.84 5.33
CA LYS A 17 1.77 -6.05 4.09
C LYS A 17 2.20 -4.72 3.46
N VAL A 18 1.25 -3.80 3.28
CA VAL A 18 1.52 -2.48 2.70
C VAL A 18 2.45 -1.65 3.58
N LYS A 19 2.35 -1.72 4.91
CA LYS A 19 3.29 -1.06 5.83
C LYS A 19 4.71 -1.58 5.66
N ALA A 20 4.89 -2.89 5.53
CA ALA A 20 6.20 -3.49 5.29
C ALA A 20 6.82 -2.98 3.98
N TRP A 21 6.05 -2.94 2.90
CA TRP A 21 6.50 -2.38 1.62
C TRP A 21 6.85 -0.90 1.72
N LEU A 22 6.01 -0.07 2.37
CA LEU A 22 6.34 1.34 2.61
C LEU A 22 7.61 1.52 3.43
N HIS A 23 7.86 0.64 4.41
CA HIS A 23 9.08 0.67 5.20
C HIS A 23 10.31 0.40 4.34
N ILE A 24 10.28 -0.67 3.52
CA ILE A 24 11.35 -1.02 2.59
C ILE A 24 11.61 0.13 1.61
N LEU A 25 10.56 0.66 0.99
CA LEU A 25 10.67 1.74 0.01
C LEU A 25 11.25 3.02 0.62
N ASP A 26 10.86 3.37 1.86
CA ASP A 26 11.42 4.52 2.59
C ASP A 26 12.89 4.31 2.98
N LYS A 27 13.20 3.16 3.61
CA LYS A 27 14.47 2.95 4.30
C LYS A 27 15.58 2.39 3.42
N ILE A 28 15.24 1.59 2.43
CA ILE A 28 16.22 0.95 1.54
C ILE A 28 16.33 1.76 0.25
N TYR A 29 15.20 2.12 -0.35
CA TYR A 29 15.18 2.78 -1.66
C TYR A 29 15.04 4.30 -1.61
N GLY A 30 14.90 4.90 -0.42
CA GLY A 30 14.79 6.35 -0.25
C GLY A 30 13.55 6.99 -0.88
N VAL A 31 12.50 6.20 -1.14
CA VAL A 31 11.27 6.67 -1.76
C VAL A 31 10.47 7.52 -0.77
N LYS A 32 10.24 8.78 -1.13
CA LYS A 32 9.54 9.74 -0.29
C LYS A 32 8.05 9.38 -0.15
N MET A 33 7.54 9.41 1.09
CA MET A 33 6.12 9.13 1.39
C MET A 33 5.13 10.01 0.62
N ASN A 34 5.53 11.24 0.27
CA ASN A 34 4.69 12.16 -0.49
C ASN A 34 4.31 11.64 -1.89
N VAL A 35 5.08 10.72 -2.48
CA VAL A 35 4.75 10.07 -3.76
C VAL A 35 3.47 9.25 -3.61
N PHE A 36 3.35 8.50 -2.51
CA PHE A 36 2.20 7.66 -2.24
C PHE A 36 1.01 8.46 -1.73
N SER A 37 1.23 9.39 -0.79
CA SER A 37 0.14 10.16 -0.19
C SER A 37 -0.61 10.98 -1.24
N LYS A 38 0.12 11.57 -2.20
CA LYS A 38 -0.47 12.24 -3.38
C LYS A 38 -1.24 11.26 -4.26
N ALA A 39 -0.67 10.09 -4.55
CA ALA A 39 -1.29 9.09 -5.42
C ALA A 39 -2.61 8.53 -4.87
N ILE A 40 -2.79 8.48 -3.55
CA ILE A 40 -4.02 7.99 -2.92
C ILE A 40 -4.93 9.10 -2.38
N GLY A 41 -4.54 10.36 -2.55
CA GLY A 41 -5.33 11.52 -2.15
C GLY A 41 -5.47 11.69 -0.64
N ILE A 42 -4.40 11.46 0.13
CA ILE A 42 -4.39 11.72 1.58
C ILE A 42 -3.24 12.65 1.98
N HIS A 43 -3.41 13.31 3.14
CA HIS A 43 -2.36 14.14 3.71
C HIS A 43 -1.12 13.30 4.06
N ASN A 44 0.08 13.82 3.78
CA ASN A 44 1.33 13.07 4.01
C ASN A 44 1.49 12.61 5.47
N GLN A 45 1.06 13.43 6.43
CA GLN A 45 1.07 13.08 7.85
C GLN A 45 0.20 11.84 8.16
N ASN A 46 -0.93 11.65 7.47
CA ASN A 46 -1.80 10.50 7.67
C ASN A 46 -1.11 9.21 7.21
N LEU A 47 -0.38 9.27 6.09
CA LEU A 47 0.40 8.13 5.62
C LEU A 47 1.56 7.79 6.57
N HIS A 48 2.24 8.81 7.13
CA HIS A 48 3.26 8.59 8.15
C HIS A 48 2.70 7.95 9.42
N ASN A 49 1.52 8.38 9.87
CA ASN A 49 0.84 7.79 11.03
C ASN A 49 0.43 6.35 10.75
N PHE A 50 -0.06 6.06 9.53
CA PHE A 50 -0.36 4.70 9.09
C PHE A 50 0.85 3.78 9.11
N ARG A 51 1.96 4.20 8.50
CA ARG A 51 3.22 3.43 8.51
C ARG A 51 3.73 3.15 9.93
N LYS A 52 3.49 4.06 10.88
CA LYS A 52 3.87 3.91 12.29
C LYS A 52 2.84 3.14 13.14
N GLY A 53 1.78 2.60 12.54
CA GLY A 53 0.73 1.87 13.25
C GLY A 53 -0.17 2.74 14.14
N LYS A 54 -0.08 4.07 14.05
CA LYS A 54 -0.88 4.99 14.89
C LYS A 54 -2.32 5.13 14.43
N ARG A 55 -2.60 4.81 13.16
CA ARG A 55 -3.94 4.91 12.55
C ARG A 55 -4.04 3.99 11.35
N GLY A 56 -5.16 3.28 11.17
CA GLY A 56 -5.43 2.51 9.95
C GLY A 56 -5.81 3.40 8.75
N LEU A 57 -5.78 2.81 7.56
CA LEU A 57 -6.42 3.38 6.37
C LEU A 57 -7.83 2.81 6.21
N THR A 58 -8.66 3.46 5.39
CA THR A 58 -9.89 2.81 4.92
C THR A 58 -9.55 1.68 3.96
N GLU A 59 -10.47 0.76 3.73
CA GLU A 59 -10.33 -0.32 2.75
C GLU A 59 -9.98 0.24 1.36
N GLU A 60 -10.73 1.23 0.88
CA GLU A 60 -10.49 1.90 -0.40
C GLU A 60 -9.06 2.44 -0.51
N LYS A 61 -8.59 3.15 0.52
CA LYS A 61 -7.23 3.74 0.53
C LYS A 61 -6.15 2.69 0.67
N THR A 62 -6.41 1.59 1.38
CA THR A 62 -5.50 0.46 1.51
C THR A 62 -5.30 -0.22 0.15
N ILE A 63 -6.40 -0.54 -0.53
CA ILE A 63 -6.37 -1.18 -1.86
C ILE A 63 -5.67 -0.26 -2.85
N LEU A 64 -6.04 1.03 -2.90
CA LEU A 64 -5.43 1.97 -3.83
C LEU A 64 -3.92 2.12 -3.60
N LEU A 65 -3.47 2.15 -2.34
CA LEU A 65 -2.06 2.24 -1.99
C LEU A 65 -1.28 0.99 -2.41
N GLU A 66 -1.84 -0.20 -2.18
CA GLU A 66 -1.27 -1.46 -2.64
C GLU A 66 -1.08 -1.45 -4.15
N LYS A 67 -2.10 -1.04 -4.91
CA LYS A 67 -2.02 -0.93 -6.38
C LYS A 67 -0.91 0.01 -6.83
N VAL A 68 -0.81 1.19 -6.21
CA VAL A 68 0.25 2.17 -6.53
C VAL A 68 1.64 1.61 -6.27
N ILE A 69 1.83 0.90 -5.15
CA ILE A 69 3.11 0.29 -4.80
C ILE A 69 3.48 -0.78 -5.82
N VAL A 70 2.57 -1.69 -6.14
CA VAL A 70 2.84 -2.80 -7.07
C VAL A 70 3.15 -2.27 -8.47
N LEU A 71 2.35 -1.35 -8.99
CA LEU A 71 2.55 -0.80 -10.33
C LEU A 71 3.85 -0.01 -10.47
N LYS A 72 4.25 0.75 -9.45
CA LYS A 72 5.45 1.61 -9.53
C LYS A 72 6.72 0.93 -9.05
N TYR A 73 6.61 0.04 -8.09
CA TYR A 73 7.75 -0.46 -7.32
C TYR A 73 7.74 -1.98 -7.13
N GLY A 74 6.79 -2.72 -7.70
CA GLY A 74 6.73 -4.18 -7.57
C GLY A 74 8.03 -4.87 -7.96
N ARG A 75 8.69 -4.40 -9.04
CA ARG A 75 10.02 -4.88 -9.46
C ARG A 75 11.12 -4.61 -8.43
N LEU A 76 11.10 -3.45 -7.76
CA LEU A 76 12.07 -3.14 -6.70
C LEU A 76 11.84 -4.02 -5.47
N LEU A 77 10.57 -4.30 -5.16
CA LEU A 77 10.18 -5.13 -4.03
C LEU A 77 10.31 -6.64 -4.31
N MET A 78 10.79 -7.04 -5.49
CA MET A 78 10.86 -8.44 -5.93
C MET A 78 9.52 -9.19 -5.80
N LEU A 79 8.40 -8.48 -5.98
CA LEU A 79 7.08 -9.11 -5.97
C LEU A 79 6.98 -10.03 -7.19
N GLU A 80 6.56 -11.28 -6.98
CA GLU A 80 6.39 -12.25 -8.08
C GLU A 80 5.36 -11.73 -9.10
N ASP A 81 5.49 -12.15 -10.36
CA ASP A 81 4.58 -11.73 -11.45
C ASP A 81 3.10 -11.97 -11.12
N ARG A 82 2.78 -12.95 -10.25
CA ARG A 82 1.41 -13.22 -9.78
C ARG A 82 0.79 -12.07 -8.96
N GLU A 83 1.60 -11.36 -8.17
CA GLU A 83 1.13 -10.17 -7.43
C GLU A 83 0.89 -8.99 -8.36
N TYR A 84 1.63 -8.91 -9.47
CA TYR A 84 1.42 -7.91 -10.51
C TYR A 84 0.16 -8.20 -11.35
N GLU A 85 -0.01 -9.45 -11.79
CA GLU A 85 -1.15 -9.89 -12.62
C GLU A 85 -2.50 -9.86 -11.89
N SER A 86 -2.52 -10.12 -10.57
CA SER A 86 -3.74 -10.07 -9.77
C SER A 86 -4.28 -8.65 -9.56
N ILE A 87 -3.46 -7.63 -9.81
CA ILE A 87 -3.79 -6.21 -9.62
C ILE A 87 -4.01 -5.47 -10.95
N SER A 88 -3.42 -5.95 -12.05
CA SER A 88 -3.53 -5.34 -13.39
C SER A 88 -4.80 -5.69 -14.18
N LYS A 89 -5.61 -6.65 -13.70
CA LYS A 89 -6.94 -6.97 -14.26
C LYS A 89 -8.05 -6.29 -13.46
#